data_AF-A0A3S3D7Q1-F1
#
_entry.id   AF-A0A3S3D7Q1-F1
#
_cell.length_a   1.000
_cell.length_b   1.000
_cell.length_c   1.000
_cell.angle_alpha   90.00
_cell.angle_beta   90.00
_cell.angle_gamma   90.00
#
_symmetry.space_group_name_H-M   'P 1'
#
loop_
_entity.id
_entity.type
_entity.pdbx_description
1 polymer ?
#
loop_
_entity_poly.entity_id
_entity_poly.type
_entity_poly.pdbx_seq_one_letter_code
_entity_poly.pdbx_strand_id
1 'polypeptide(L)' 'MMTRNDGDRNKNGARNNDERRERLAAGIRRQFSTEATMRFLRALPAFRTENDIPDRFRELLDRLDGIESSVAARGPRR' A
#
# COMPACT_ATOMS: atom_id res chain seq x y z
N MET A 1 46.80 14.95 -2.02
CA MET A 1 46.72 13.67 -2.76
C MET A 1 45.43 12.97 -2.33
N MET A 2 44.59 12.53 -3.27
CA MET A 2 43.15 12.25 -3.06
C MET A 2 42.83 11.03 -2.20
N THR A 3 41.84 11.18 -1.32
CA THR A 3 41.17 10.14 -0.54
C THR A 3 40.37 9.22 -1.47
N ARG A 4 40.65 7.91 -1.46
CA ARG A 4 39.86 6.90 -2.18
C ARG A 4 38.65 6.50 -1.32
N ASN A 5 37.49 6.47 -1.97
CA ASN A 5 36.18 6.37 -1.36
C ASN A 5 35.85 4.93 -0.91
N ASP A 6 35.75 4.69 0.39
CA ASP A 6 35.29 3.42 0.99
C ASP A 6 33.76 3.26 1.04
N GLY A 7 33.00 4.29 0.63
CA GLY A 7 31.53 4.31 0.73
C GLY A 7 30.77 3.42 -0.27
N ASP A 8 31.44 2.78 -1.24
CA ASP A 8 30.77 2.16 -2.39
C ASP A 8 30.48 0.65 -2.20
N ARG A 9 31.20 -0.03 -1.30
CA ARG A 9 31.03 -1.49 -1.10
C ARG A 9 29.71 -1.88 -0.41
N ASN A 10 29.16 -1.04 0.47
CA ASN A 10 27.95 -1.38 1.22
C ASN A 10 26.64 -1.16 0.42
N LYS A 11 26.66 -0.30 -0.61
CA LYS A 11 25.45 -0.01 -1.41
C LYS A 11 24.95 -1.22 -2.20
N ASN A 12 25.83 -2.13 -2.60
CA ASN A 12 25.50 -3.25 -3.47
C ASN A 12 24.76 -4.38 -2.72
N GLY A 13 25.05 -4.58 -1.44
CA GLY A 13 24.37 -5.57 -0.59
C GLY A 13 22.94 -5.15 -0.21
N ALA A 14 22.72 -3.86 0.04
CA ALA A 14 21.39 -3.31 0.29
C ALA A 14 20.50 -3.40 -0.95
N ARG A 15 21.00 -2.97 -2.11
CA ARG A 15 20.28 -3.03 -3.40
C ARG A 15 19.84 -4.45 -3.78
N ASN A 16 20.71 -5.44 -3.59
CA ASN A 16 20.37 -6.84 -3.91
C ASN A 16 19.25 -7.39 -3.00
N ASN A 17 19.26 -7.03 -1.70
CA ASN A 17 18.19 -7.42 -0.80
C ASN A 17 16.85 -6.74 -1.14
N ASP A 18 16.88 -5.49 -1.57
CA ASP A 18 15.69 -4.75 -1.98
C ASP A 18 15.10 -5.33 -3.28
N GLU A 19 15.93 -5.63 -4.28
CA GLU A 19 15.49 -6.31 -5.51
C GLU A 19 14.88 -7.68 -5.24
N ARG A 20 15.47 -8.46 -4.32
CA ARG A 20 14.93 -9.78 -3.94
C ARG A 20 13.58 -9.65 -3.24
N ARG A 21 13.41 -8.66 -2.36
CA ARG A 21 12.15 -8.37 -1.68
C ARG A 21 11.08 -7.89 -2.65
N GLU A 22 11.45 -7.05 -3.61
CA GLU A 22 10.55 -6.54 -4.62
C GLU A 22 10.07 -7.66 -5.56
N ARG A 23 10.96 -8.54 -6.01
CA ARG A 23 10.60 -9.74 -6.79
C ARG A 23 9.67 -10.68 -6.02
N LEU A 24 9.92 -10.88 -4.72
CA LEU A 24 9.04 -11.67 -3.87
C LEU A 24 7.66 -11.01 -3.74
N ALA A 25 7.62 -9.71 -3.46
CA ALA A 25 6.36 -8.97 -3.35
C ALA A 25 5.57 -8.98 -4.68
N ALA A 26 6.25 -8.90 -5.82
CA ALA A 26 5.63 -9.02 -7.14
C ALA A 26 5.10 -10.44 -7.38
N GLY A 27 5.84 -11.48 -6.99
CA GLY A 27 5.41 -12.88 -7.05
C GLY A 27 4.18 -13.15 -6.20
N ILE A 28 4.18 -12.67 -4.95
CA ILE A 28 3.04 -12.74 -4.04
C ILE A 28 1.84 -12.02 -4.67
N ARG A 29 1.99 -10.75 -5.07
CA ARG A 29 0.91 -10.00 -5.74
C ARG A 29 0.34 -10.76 -6.94
N ARG A 30 1.20 -11.35 -7.78
CA ARG A 30 0.80 -12.14 -8.95
C ARG A 30 0.02 -13.42 -8.61
N GLN A 31 0.35 -14.09 -7.50
CA GLN A 31 -0.39 -15.27 -7.04
C GLN A 31 -1.76 -14.90 -6.47
N PHE A 32 -1.81 -13.83 -5.66
CA PHE A 32 -3.06 -13.34 -5.08
C PHE A 32 -3.97 -12.64 -6.10
N SER A 33 -3.40 -12.11 -7.19
CA SER A 33 -4.14 -11.53 -8.32
C SER A 33 -4.54 -12.57 -9.38
N THR A 34 -4.41 -13.87 -9.10
CA THR A 34 -4.97 -14.88 -10.02
C THR A 34 -6.49 -14.88 -9.93
N GLU A 35 -7.14 -15.13 -11.05
CA GLU A 35 -8.60 -15.16 -11.14
C GLU A 35 -9.22 -16.18 -10.17
N ALA A 36 -8.57 -17.33 -9.99
CA ALA A 36 -9.01 -18.37 -9.06
C ALA A 36 -8.95 -17.89 -7.60
N THR A 37 -7.86 -17.24 -7.18
CA THR A 37 -7.74 -16.66 -5.84
C THR A 37 -8.70 -15.50 -5.63
N MET A 38 -8.90 -14.64 -6.63
CA MET A 38 -9.91 -13.57 -6.54
C MET A 38 -11.33 -14.11 -6.43
N ARG A 39 -11.70 -15.15 -7.19
CA ARG A 39 -13.01 -15.82 -7.07
C ARG A 39 -13.20 -16.45 -5.69
N PHE A 40 -12.15 -17.08 -5.16
CA PHE A 40 -12.17 -17.63 -3.81
C PHE A 40 -12.33 -16.54 -2.74
N LEU A 41 -11.53 -15.47 -2.80
CA LEU A 41 -11.67 -14.33 -1.88
C LEU A 41 -13.07 -13.72 -1.97
N ARG A 42 -13.59 -13.44 -3.17
CA ARG A 42 -14.96 -12.92 -3.35
C ARG A 42 -16.06 -13.84 -2.83
N ALA A 43 -15.81 -15.14 -2.71
CA ALA A 43 -16.75 -16.08 -2.13
C ALA A 43 -16.73 -16.07 -0.59
N LEU A 44 -15.62 -15.64 0.03
CA LEU A 44 -15.48 -15.55 1.48
C LEU A 44 -16.35 -14.42 2.06
N PRO A 45 -17.10 -14.64 3.14
CA PRO A 45 -17.97 -13.63 3.76
C PRO A 45 -17.27 -12.31 4.10
N ALA A 46 -15.99 -12.34 4.48
CA ALA A 46 -15.22 -11.13 4.81
C ALA A 46 -14.87 -10.24 3.60
N PHE A 47 -14.96 -10.78 2.38
CA PHE A 47 -14.58 -10.11 1.13
C PHE A 47 -15.67 -10.18 0.05
N ARG A 48 -16.85 -10.71 0.40
CA ARG A 48 -18.04 -10.52 -0.42
C ARG A 48 -18.24 -9.02 -0.56
N THR A 49 -18.33 -8.56 -1.81
CA THR A 49 -18.80 -7.21 -2.08
C THR A 49 -20.27 -7.19 -1.70
N GLU A 50 -20.58 -6.87 -0.44
CA GLU A 50 -21.94 -6.47 -0.09
C GLU A 50 -22.30 -5.29 -1.01
N ASN A 51 -23.45 -5.38 -1.68
CA ASN A 51 -23.92 -4.30 -2.56
C ASN A 51 -24.16 -3.00 -1.77
N ASP A 52 -24.24 -3.11 -0.44
CA ASP A 52 -24.25 -2.00 0.48
C ASP A 52 -22.91 -1.90 1.24
N ILE A 53 -22.43 -0.68 1.48
CA ILE A 53 -21.22 -0.43 2.26
C ILE A 53 -21.57 -0.68 3.73
N PRO A 54 -20.89 -1.62 4.44
CA PRO A 54 -21.12 -1.83 5.86
C PRO A 54 -21.01 -0.53 6.65
N ASP A 55 -21.91 -0.32 7.62
CA ASP A 55 -22.01 0.94 8.38
C ASP A 55 -20.67 1.36 9.01
N ARG A 56 -19.88 0.39 9.50
CA ARG A 56 -18.53 0.62 10.03
C ARG A 56 -17.58 1.33 9.05
N PHE A 57 -17.74 1.07 7.75
CA PHE A 57 -16.93 1.72 6.72
C PHE A 57 -17.49 3.10 6.36
N ARG A 58 -18.81 3.30 6.39
CA ARG A 58 -19.42 4.63 6.24
C ARG A 58 -18.95 5.57 7.34
N GLU A 59 -18.98 5.15 8.60
CA GLU A 59 -18.48 5.96 9.73
C GLU A 59 -17.01 6.36 9.57
N LEU A 60 -16.17 5.45 9.06
CA LEU A 60 -14.76 5.74 8.80
C LEU A 60 -14.57 6.72 7.64
N LEU A 61 -15.37 6.60 6.59
CA LEU A 61 -15.35 7.53 5.46
C LEU A 61 -15.88 8.91 5.84
N ASP A 62 -16.97 9.00 6.61
CA ASP A 62 -17.52 10.25 7.13
C ASP A 62 -16.50 10.97 8.04
N ARG A 63 -15.78 10.20 8.87
CA ARG A 63 -14.70 10.75 9.67
C ARG A 63 -13.55 11.26 8.81
N LEU A 64 -13.21 10.55 7.74
CA LEU A 64 -12.15 10.95 6.83
C LEU A 64 -12.54 12.24 6.07
N ASP A 65 -13.77 12.30 5.57
CA ASP A 65 -14.34 13.47 4.89
C ASP A 65 -14.43 14.68 5.83
N GLY A 66 -14.78 14.47 7.10
CA GLY A 66 -14.74 15.51 8.12
C GLY A 66 -13.33 16.03 8.39
N ILE A 67 -12.32 15.16 8.41
CA ILE A 67 -10.91 15.56 8.55
C ILE A 67 -10.45 16.32 7.30
N GLU A 68 -10.71 15.80 6.10
CA GLU A 68 -10.35 16.43 4.83
C GLU A 68 -11.00 17.81 4.68
N SER A 69 -12.29 17.93 4.98
CA SER A 69 -13.00 19.20 5.03
C SER A 69 -12.43 20.16 6.06
N SER A 70 -12.03 19.68 7.25
CA SER A 70 -11.40 20.52 8.28
C SER A 70 -9.98 20.98 7.90
N VAL A 71 -9.24 20.15 7.16
CA VAL A 71 -7.91 20.47 6.64
C VAL A 71 -8.03 21.44 5.46
N ALA A 72 -9.00 21.23 4.57
CA ALA A 72 -9.32 22.13 3.48
C ALA A 72 -9.79 23.50 3.98
N ALA A 73 -10.64 23.53 5.04
CA ALA A 73 -11.06 24.77 5.70
C ALA A 73 -9.94 25.50 6.46
N ARG A 74 -8.85 24.79 6.79
CA ARG A 74 -7.62 25.35 7.38
C ARG A 74 -6.55 25.71 6.33
N GLY A 75 -6.82 25.49 5.04
CA GLY A 75 -5.97 25.92 3.92
C GLY A 75 -5.78 27.45 3.90
N PRO A 76 -4.65 27.95 3.38
CA PRO A 76 -4.07 29.21 3.78
C PRO A 76 -4.98 30.39 3.42
N ARG A 77 -5.29 31.21 4.42
CA ARG A 77 -5.83 32.55 4.22
C ARG A 77 -4.82 33.32 3.36
N ARG A 78 -5.11 33.49 2.06
CA ARG A 78 -4.49 34.52 1.24
C ARG A 78 -5.28 35.80 1.41
#